data_AF-A0A2K0U0K0-F1
#
_entry.id   AF-A0A2K0U0K0-F1
#
_cell.length_a   1.000
_cell.length_b   1.000
_cell.length_c   1.000
_cell.angle_alpha   90.00
_cell.angle_beta   90.00
_cell.angle_gamma   90.00
#
_symmetry.space_group_name_H-M   'P 1'
#
loop_
_entity.id
_entity.type
_entity.pdbx_description
1 polymer ?
#
loop_
_entity_poly.entity_id
_entity_poly.type
_entity_poly.pdbx_seq_one_letter_code
_entity_poly.pdbx_strand_id
1 'polypeptide(L)'
;MAYLRVLQDLSPTITTAGGCPVIVSAQDEEHLAEVRSSSGCTGEAINDPENILAKHLATNDMITVAITEREGYPHGLSQPSILVIKKDENVIENWASVSSEMNLGGAKDRPDLH
;
A
#
# COMPACT_ATOMS: atom_id res chain seq x y z
N MET A 1 8.21 -7.02 -3.03
CA MET A 1 7.84 -8.37 -3.49
C MET A 1 7.29 -9.26 -2.38
N ALA A 2 7.95 -9.37 -1.21
CA ALA A 2 7.43 -10.19 -0.09
C ALA A 2 5.98 -9.83 0.30
N TYR A 3 5.65 -8.55 0.45
CA TYR A 3 4.32 -8.09 0.87
C TYR A 3 3.20 -8.39 -0.14
N LEU A 4 3.50 -8.30 -1.45
CA LEU A 4 2.53 -8.64 -2.50
C LEU A 4 2.19 -10.14 -2.47
N ARG A 5 3.20 -10.98 -2.21
CA ARG A 5 2.98 -12.43 -2.05
C ARG A 5 2.16 -12.72 -0.80
N VAL A 6 2.48 -12.09 0.33
CA VAL A 6 1.70 -12.26 1.56
C VAL A 6 0.25 -11.82 1.36
N LEU A 7 0.01 -10.67 0.72
CA LEU A 7 -1.35 -10.23 0.42
C LEU A 7 -2.07 -11.22 -0.52
N GLN A 8 -1.37 -11.75 -1.52
CA GLN A 8 -1.91 -12.77 -2.42
C GLN A 8 -2.26 -14.07 -1.67
N ASP A 9 -1.42 -14.51 -0.73
CA ASP A 9 -1.65 -15.69 0.10
C ASP A 9 -2.83 -15.49 1.07
N LEU A 10 -3.01 -14.27 1.59
CA LEU A 10 -4.13 -13.90 2.47
C LEU A 10 -5.42 -13.57 1.72
N SER A 11 -5.35 -13.28 0.42
CA SER A 11 -6.49 -12.84 -0.38
C SER A 11 -7.69 -13.81 -0.34
N PRO A 12 -7.52 -15.15 -0.40
CA PRO A 12 -8.62 -16.09 -0.23
C PRO A 12 -9.33 -15.96 1.13
N THR A 13 -8.56 -15.75 2.20
CA THR A 13 -9.12 -15.56 3.55
C THR A 13 -9.89 -14.24 3.65
N ILE A 14 -9.32 -13.14 3.14
CA ILE A 14 -9.96 -11.82 3.13
C ILE A 14 -11.28 -11.88 2.34
N THR A 15 -11.26 -12.49 1.15
CA THR A 15 -12.44 -12.59 0.28
C THR A 15 -13.51 -13.52 0.86
N THR A 16 -13.12 -14.64 1.48
CA THR A 16 -14.05 -15.54 2.19
C THR A 16 -14.74 -14.85 3.36
N ALA A 17 -14.06 -13.94 4.05
CA ALA A 17 -14.63 -13.10 5.10
C ALA A 17 -15.50 -11.94 4.56
N GLY A 18 -15.67 -11.82 3.24
CA GLY A 18 -16.45 -10.76 2.59
C GLY A 18 -15.69 -9.44 2.39
N GLY A 19 -14.37 -9.44 2.58
CA GLY A 19 -13.48 -8.30 2.30
C GLY A 19 -13.04 -8.24 0.84
N CYS A 20 -12.40 -7.12 0.48
CA CYS A 20 -11.81 -6.91 -0.85
C CYS A 20 -10.35 -6.46 -0.70
N PRO A 21 -9.37 -7.32 -0.99
CA PRO A 21 -7.96 -6.91 -1.01
C PRO A 21 -7.70 -6.02 -2.22
N VAL A 22 -7.07 -4.86 -1.99
CA VAL A 22 -6.73 -3.87 -3.03
C VAL A 22 -5.29 -3.44 -2.85
N ILE A 23 -4.56 -3.29 -3.94
CA ILE A 23 -3.23 -2.68 -3.94
C ILE A 23 -3.32 -1.27 -4.51
N VAL A 24 -2.60 -0.33 -3.92
CA VAL A 24 -2.45 1.03 -4.44
C VAL A 24 -0.96 1.27 -4.70
N SER A 25 -0.62 1.81 -5.86
CA SER A 25 0.76 2.05 -6.26
C SER A 25 0.95 3.45 -6.85
N ALA A 26 2.07 4.11 -6.53
CA ALA A 26 2.47 5.37 -7.16
C ALA A 26 3.28 5.17 -8.46
N GLN A 27 3.38 3.94 -8.95
CA GLN A 27 4.03 3.63 -10.22
C GLN A 27 3.22 4.21 -11.40
N ASP A 28 3.82 4.27 -12.58
CA ASP A 28 3.02 4.39 -13.80
C ASP A 28 2.35 3.04 -14.15
N GLU A 29 1.44 3.08 -15.11
CA GLU A 29 0.62 1.92 -15.48
C GLU A 29 1.46 0.76 -16.05
N GLU A 30 2.50 1.08 -16.85
CA GLU A 30 3.38 0.10 -17.47
C GLU A 30 4.18 -0.66 -16.40
N HIS A 31 4.85 0.05 -15.50
CA HIS A 31 5.61 -0.57 -14.41
C HIS A 31 4.72 -1.32 -13.43
N LEU A 32 3.50 -0.82 -13.14
CA LEU A 32 2.55 -1.54 -12.30
C LEU A 32 2.15 -2.88 -12.95
N ALA A 33 1.88 -2.89 -14.26
CA ALA A 33 1.57 -4.11 -15.00
C ALA A 33 2.72 -5.12 -14.98
N GLU A 34 3.97 -4.66 -15.18
CA GLU A 34 5.16 -5.50 -15.09
C GLU A 34 5.36 -6.09 -13.69
N VAL A 35 5.21 -5.29 -12.64
CA VAL A 35 5.31 -5.77 -11.25
C VAL A 35 4.24 -6.82 -10.96
N ARG A 36 3.01 -6.61 -11.43
CA ARG A 36 1.92 -7.59 -11.24
C ARG A 36 2.20 -8.89 -11.98
N SER A 37 2.62 -8.79 -13.25
CA SER A 37 3.00 -9.95 -14.07
C SER A 37 4.13 -10.76 -13.43
N SER A 38 5.19 -10.10 -12.98
CA SER A 38 6.37 -10.76 -12.39
C SER A 38 6.16 -11.28 -10.96
N SER A 39 5.29 -10.63 -10.19
CA SER A 39 4.98 -11.05 -8.81
C SER A 39 3.92 -12.15 -8.73
N GLY A 40 3.14 -12.35 -9.79
CA GLY A 40 1.94 -13.19 -9.77
C GLY A 40 0.78 -12.56 -9.00
N CYS A 41 0.87 -11.26 -8.70
CA CYS A 41 -0.17 -10.56 -7.95
C CYS A 41 -1.41 -10.34 -8.82
N THR A 42 -2.53 -10.85 -8.35
CA THR A 42 -3.84 -10.78 -8.99
C THR A 42 -4.81 -9.94 -8.15
N GLY A 43 -6.01 -9.65 -8.67
CA GLY A 43 -7.02 -8.88 -7.95
C GLY A 43 -7.04 -7.38 -8.30
N GLU A 44 -7.71 -6.60 -7.46
CA GLU A 44 -7.93 -5.18 -7.68
C GLU A 44 -6.63 -4.39 -7.42
N ALA A 45 -6.27 -3.48 -8.33
CA ALA A 45 -5.19 -2.54 -8.09
C ALA A 45 -5.54 -1.16 -8.62
N ILE A 46 -5.20 -0.15 -7.85
CA ILE A 46 -5.38 1.26 -8.16
C ILE A 46 -4.01 1.84 -8.50
N ASN A 47 -3.93 2.46 -9.67
CA ASN A 47 -2.78 3.24 -10.07
C ASN A 47 -2.95 4.69 -9.60
N ASP A 48 -2.09 5.16 -8.69
CA ASP A 48 -2.14 6.48 -8.07
C ASP A 48 -0.78 7.23 -8.16
N PRO A 49 -0.26 7.46 -9.39
CA PRO A 49 1.07 8.08 -9.59
C PRO A 49 1.17 9.51 -9.03
N GLU A 50 0.04 10.20 -8.86
CA GLU A 50 -0.03 11.57 -8.32
C GLU A 50 -0.24 11.61 -6.80
N ASN A 51 -0.35 10.44 -6.15
CA ASN A 51 -0.68 10.27 -4.75
C ASN A 51 -2.00 10.98 -4.36
N ILE A 52 -2.98 11.05 -5.26
CA ILE A 52 -4.27 11.72 -5.03
C ILE A 52 -5.05 10.97 -3.97
N LEU A 53 -5.11 9.64 -4.05
CA LEU A 53 -5.80 8.82 -3.08
C LEU A 53 -5.12 8.92 -1.71
N ALA A 54 -3.78 8.83 -1.66
CA ALA A 54 -3.04 8.97 -0.41
C ALA A 54 -3.30 10.33 0.28
N LYS A 55 -3.33 11.44 -0.48
CA LYS A 55 -3.65 12.78 0.04
C LYS A 55 -5.11 12.90 0.51
N HIS A 56 -6.04 12.30 -0.24
CA HIS A 56 -7.44 12.28 0.13
C HIS A 56 -7.67 11.52 1.45
N LEU A 57 -7.07 10.34 1.60
CA LEU A 57 -7.15 9.54 2.83
C LEU A 57 -6.57 10.28 4.05
N ALA A 58 -5.48 11.03 3.85
CA ALA A 58 -4.90 11.85 4.91
C ALA A 58 -5.80 13.03 5.30
N THR A 59 -6.46 13.67 4.33
CA THR A 59 -7.37 14.80 4.57
C THR A 59 -8.62 14.39 5.34
N ASN A 60 -9.03 13.12 5.23
CA ASN A 60 -10.16 12.55 5.96
C ASN A 60 -9.74 11.83 7.26
N ASP A 61 -8.53 12.08 7.77
CA ASP A 61 -8.00 11.48 9.01
C ASP A 61 -8.00 9.94 9.01
N MET A 62 -7.92 9.29 7.84
CA MET A 62 -7.97 7.82 7.73
C MET A 62 -6.59 7.18 7.89
N ILE A 63 -5.60 7.71 7.17
CA ILE A 63 -4.20 7.29 7.23
C ILE A 63 -3.32 8.37 6.60
N THR A 64 -2.15 8.62 7.21
CA THR A 64 -1.12 9.48 6.61
C THR A 64 -0.01 8.61 6.04
N VAL A 65 0.02 8.48 4.71
CA VAL A 65 1.08 7.74 4.00
C VAL A 65 2.25 8.68 3.76
N ALA A 66 3.45 8.30 4.21
CA ALA A 66 4.66 9.06 3.92
C ALA A 66 4.96 9.02 2.40
N ILE A 67 5.21 10.19 1.81
CA ILE A 67 5.59 10.33 0.40
C ILE A 67 7.00 10.90 0.36
N THR A 68 7.91 10.21 -0.31
CA THR A 68 9.33 10.60 -0.39
C THR A 68 9.73 10.90 -1.82
N GLU A 69 10.59 11.88 -2.03
CA GLU A 69 11.20 12.13 -3.33
C GLU A 69 11.95 10.90 -3.84
N ARG A 70 11.74 10.56 -5.11
CA ARG A 70 12.43 9.44 -5.77
C ARG A 70 12.49 9.69 -7.27
N GLU A 71 13.65 9.43 -7.86
CA GLU A 71 13.81 9.45 -9.31
C GLU A 71 12.82 8.48 -9.98
N GLY A 72 12.17 8.93 -11.05
CA GLY A 72 11.09 8.20 -11.73
C GLY A 72 9.70 8.37 -11.11
N TYR A 73 9.56 9.09 -10.00
CA TYR A 73 8.28 9.38 -9.34
C TYR A 73 8.10 10.90 -9.20
N PRO A 74 7.53 11.60 -10.21
CA PRO A 74 7.43 13.06 -10.22
C PRO A 74 6.66 13.65 -9.03
N HIS A 75 5.74 12.88 -8.46
CA HIS A 75 4.93 13.27 -7.30
C HIS A 75 5.35 12.56 -6.01
N GLY A 76 6.53 11.95 -6.01
CA GLY A 76 7.08 11.16 -4.91
C GLY A 76 6.56 9.73 -4.87
N LEU A 77 7.32 8.88 -4.20
CA LEU A 77 6.97 7.49 -3.94
C LEU A 77 6.25 7.37 -2.60
N SER A 78 5.05 6.80 -2.60
CA SER A 78 4.35 6.37 -1.40
C SER A 78 5.13 5.26 -0.69
N GLN A 79 5.34 5.43 0.61
CA GLN A 79 5.97 4.43 1.46
C GLN A 79 4.97 3.33 1.83
N PRO A 80 5.45 2.12 2.18
CA PRO A 80 4.57 1.02 2.57
C PRO A 80 3.59 1.42 3.68
N SER A 81 2.32 1.06 3.46
CA SER A 81 1.22 1.30 4.38
C SER A 81 0.12 0.25 4.20
N ILE A 82 -0.66 0.04 5.25
CA ILE A 82 -1.82 -0.86 5.29
C ILE A 82 -2.99 -0.05 5.86
N LEU A 83 -4.13 -0.14 5.20
CA LEU A 83 -5.39 0.44 5.66
C LEU A 83 -6.47 -0.62 5.56
N VAL A 84 -7.19 -0.87 6.65
CA VAL A 84 -8.36 -1.75 6.71
C VAL A 84 -9.56 -0.90 7.09
N ILE A 85 -10.52 -0.82 6.18
CA ILE A 85 -11.73 0.00 6.33
C ILE A 85 -12.99 -0.86 6.18
N LYS A 86 -14.04 -0.47 6.90
CA LYS A 86 -15.39 -0.98 6.69
C LYS A 86 -16.05 -0.27 5.51
N LYS A 87 -17.17 -0.83 5.04
CA LYS A 87 -18.00 -0.22 3.99
C LYS A 87 -18.61 1.13 4.37
N ASP A 88 -18.73 1.42 5.66
CA ASP A 88 -19.19 2.70 6.19
C ASP A 88 -18.03 3.68 6.43
N GLU A 89 -16.86 3.43 5.81
CA GLU A 89 -15.64 4.24 5.86
C GLU A 89 -14.98 4.30 7.26
N ASN A 90 -15.49 3.55 8.24
CA ASN A 90 -14.82 3.43 9.53
C ASN A 90 -13.51 2.65 9.39
N VAL A 91 -12.41 3.27 9.82
CA VAL A 91 -11.09 2.64 9.91
C VAL A 91 -11.09 1.61 11.03
N ILE A 92 -10.75 0.36 10.69
CA ILE A 92 -10.53 -0.72 11.67
C ILE A 92 -9.07 -0.71 12.10
N GLU A 93 -8.17 -0.67 11.12
CA GLU A 93 -6.73 -0.67 11.34
C GLU A 93 -6.04 0.24 10.32
N ASN A 94 -5.03 0.97 10.77
CA ASN A 94 -4.11 1.66 9.88
C ASN A 94 -2.67 1.50 10.37
N TRP A 95 -1.75 1.36 9.42
CA TRP A 95 -0.33 1.32 9.69
C TRP A 95 0.39 1.96 8.51
N ALA A 96 1.31 2.89 8.77
CA ALA A 96 2.16 3.48 7.75
C ALA A 96 3.59 3.56 8.26
N SER A 97 4.57 3.32 7.39
CA SER A 97 5.97 3.53 7.72
C SER A 97 6.19 5.01 8.07
N VAL A 98 6.60 5.29 9.31
CA VAL A 98 6.82 6.65 9.80
C VAL A 98 8.19 7.14 9.36
N SER A 99 8.28 8.34 8.78
CA SER A 99 9.54 8.92 8.27
C SER A 99 10.48 9.44 9.37
N SER A 100 10.02 9.60 10.61
CA SER A 100 10.82 10.14 11.72
C SER A 100 11.86 9.17 12.27
N GLU A 101 11.73 7.88 12.00
CA GLU A 101 12.79 6.91 12.22
C GLU A 101 13.60 6.81 10.94
N MET A 102 14.58 7.72 10.80
CA MET A 102 15.74 7.45 9.96
C MET A 102 16.15 6.00 10.20
N ASN A 103 16.16 5.19 9.14
CA ASN A 103 16.66 3.81 9.08
C ASN A 103 18.08 3.71 9.67
N LEU A 104 18.24 3.79 10.99
CA LEU A 104 19.53 3.69 11.68
C LEU A 104 20.00 2.22 11.78
N GLY A 105 19.19 1.26 11.32
CA GLY A 105 19.52 -0.16 11.36
C GLY A 105 18.93 -1.03 10.24
N GLY A 106 18.29 -0.43 9.24
CA GLY A 106 17.63 -1.13 8.13
C GLY A 106 16.30 -1.80 8.51
N ALA A 107 15.26 -1.57 7.72
CA ALA A 107 14.05 -2.40 7.48
C ALA A 107 13.47 -3.27 8.62
N LYS A 108 13.60 -2.87 9.89
CA LYS A 108 13.15 -3.65 11.06
C LYS A 108 11.78 -3.25 11.58
N ASP A 109 11.27 -2.08 11.21
CA ASP A 109 9.99 -1.55 11.73
C ASP A 109 8.80 -1.89 10.82
N ARG A 110 8.98 -2.87 9.93
CA ARG A 110 7.92 -3.37 9.06
C ARG A 110 7.11 -4.43 9.83
N PRO A 111 5.78 -4.37 9.85
CA PRO A 111 4.96 -5.39 10.49
C PRO A 111 5.25 -6.72 9.83
N ASP A 112 5.56 -7.69 10.67
CA ASP A 112 5.66 -9.07 10.27
C ASP A 112 4.23 -9.62 10.14
N LEU A 113 3.89 -10.08 8.94
CA LEU A 113 2.59 -10.65 8.63
C LEU A 113 2.64 -12.20 8.64
N HIS A 114 3.67 -12.78 9.26
CA HIS A 114 3.80 -14.21 9.51
C HIS A 114 2.68 -14.77 10.40
#